data_AF-A0A9E5QF17-F1
#
_entry.id   AF-A0A9E5QF17-F1
#
_cell.length_a   1.000
_cell.length_b   1.000
_cell.length_c   1.000
_cell.angle_alpha   90.00
_cell.angle_beta   90.00
_cell.angle_gamma   90.00
#
_symmetry.space_group_name_H-M   'P 1'
#
loop_
_entity.id
_entity.type
_entity.pdbx_description
1 polymer ?
#
loop_
_entity_poly.entity_id
_entity_poly.type
_entity_poly.pdbx_seq_one_letter_code
_entity_poly.pdbx_strand_id
1 'polypeptide(L)'
;HSEKNAHRERSPWLIVTSLNHHYANTKQILNLYRTRMQIEEGFRDMKNSRWGLSFNEARCTSTYRYENLLLVAHLATFVIWMIG
;
A
#
# COMPACT_ATOMS: atom_id res chain seq x y z
N HIS A 1 -12.91 12.37 -2.33
CA HIS A 1 -12.47 11.36 -1.34
C HIS A 1 -13.30 11.53 -0.07
N SER A 2 -14.58 11.14 -0.11
CA SER A 2 -15.16 9.86 0.38
C SER A 2 -15.50 9.90 1.87
N GLU A 3 -16.65 10.51 2.19
CA GLU A 3 -17.31 10.37 3.51
C GLU A 3 -17.56 8.89 3.88
N LYS A 4 -17.61 8.01 2.89
CA LYS A 4 -17.71 6.55 3.08
C LYS A 4 -16.48 5.95 3.75
N ASN A 5 -15.28 6.50 3.54
CA ASN A 5 -14.08 6.08 4.27
C ASN A 5 -14.11 6.59 5.72
N ALA A 6 -14.52 7.85 5.92
CA ALA A 6 -14.65 8.46 7.24
C ALA A 6 -15.71 7.75 8.13
N HIS A 7 -16.81 7.27 7.54
CA HIS A 7 -17.79 6.45 8.24
C HIS A 7 -17.25 5.07 8.66
N ARG A 8 -16.32 4.48 7.89
CA ARG A 8 -15.68 3.19 8.19
C ARG A 8 -14.68 3.28 9.35
N GLU A 9 -14.15 4.47 9.62
CA GLU A 9 -13.28 4.77 10.76
C GLU A 9 -14.04 4.95 12.08
N ARG A 10 -15.38 5.08 12.05
CA ARG A 10 -16.21 5.18 13.27
C ARG A 10 -16.44 3.83 13.96
N SER A 11 -16.21 2.73 13.26
CA SER A 11 -16.26 1.37 13.83
C SER A 11 -14.98 1.07 14.62
N PRO A 12 -15.07 0.51 15.84
CA PRO A 12 -13.89 0.16 16.63
C PRO A 12 -13.04 -0.87 15.88
N TRP A 13 -11.72 -0.66 15.84
CA TRP A 13 -10.78 -1.57 15.17
C TRP A 13 -10.39 -2.69 16.13
N LEU A 14 -10.72 -3.94 15.76
CA LEU A 14 -10.20 -5.14 16.42
C LEU A 14 -8.95 -5.60 15.67
N ILE A 15 -7.80 -5.56 16.33
CA ILE A 15 -6.52 -5.99 15.76
C ILE A 15 -6.05 -7.24 16.50
N VAL A 16 -5.83 -8.32 15.76
CA VAL A 16 -5.28 -9.58 16.26
C VAL A 16 -3.85 -9.70 15.74
N THR A 17 -2.91 -10.04 16.61
CA THR A 17 -1.49 -10.14 16.24
C THR A 17 -0.85 -11.36 16.90
N SER A 18 0.07 -12.00 16.17
CA SER A 18 0.95 -13.05 16.69
C SER A 18 2.24 -12.49 17.30
N LEU A 19 2.41 -11.16 17.33
CA LEU A 19 3.57 -10.51 17.93
C LEU A 19 3.58 -10.77 19.43
N ASN A 20 4.74 -11.19 19.94
CA ASN A 20 4.91 -11.48 21.35
C ASN A 20 4.78 -10.18 22.19
N HIS A 21 3.98 -10.26 23.24
CA HIS A 21 3.62 -9.15 24.12
C HIS A 21 4.83 -8.49 24.81
N HIS A 22 5.94 -9.21 24.96
CA HIS A 22 7.18 -8.68 25.53
C HIS A 22 7.92 -7.71 24.59
N TYR A 23 7.71 -7.80 23.29
CA TYR A 23 8.45 -7.04 22.26
C TYR A 23 7.61 -5.96 21.58
N ALA A 24 6.28 -6.09 21.61
CA ALA A 24 5.36 -5.16 20.97
C ALA A 24 4.25 -4.74 21.94
N ASN A 25 4.37 -3.53 22.49
CA ASN A 25 3.30 -2.89 23.25
C ASN A 25 2.15 -2.48 22.28
N THR A 26 0.93 -2.36 22.78
CA THR A 26 -0.27 -1.93 22.05
C THR A 26 -0.02 -0.70 21.15
N LYS A 27 0.74 0.29 21.62
CA LYS A 27 1.10 1.48 20.83
C LYS A 27 1.93 1.14 19.59
N GLN A 28 2.89 0.21 19.71
CA GLN A 28 3.72 -0.23 18.59
C GLN A 28 2.88 -1.04 17.59
N ILE A 29 1.99 -1.91 18.08
CA ILE A 29 1.07 -2.68 17.23
C ILE A 29 0.16 -1.74 16.44
N LEU A 30 -0.41 -0.72 17.08
CA LEU A 30 -1.25 0.28 16.41
C LEU A 30 -0.46 1.11 15.39
N ASN A 31 0.77 1.51 15.72
CA ASN A 31 1.63 2.23 14.78
C ASN A 31 1.98 1.36 13.56
N LEU A 32 2.29 0.08 13.76
CA LEU A 32 2.53 -0.86 12.67
C LEU A 32 1.26 -1.04 11.82
N TYR A 33 0.10 -1.19 12.46
CA TYR A 33 -1.15 -1.34 11.72
C TYR A 33 -1.51 -0.09 10.91
N ARG A 34 -1.13 1.10 11.38
CA ARG A 34 -1.33 2.36 10.63
C ARG A 34 -0.58 2.36 9.29
N THR A 35 0.59 1.70 9.19
CA THR A 35 1.36 1.67 7.93
C THR A 35 0.69 0.86 6.83
N ARG A 36 -0.36 0.07 7.13
CA ARG A 36 -1.09 -0.71 6.12
C ARG A 36 -1.62 0.13 4.96
N MET A 37 -1.96 1.41 5.22
CA MET A 37 -2.48 2.32 4.19
C MET A 37 -1.43 2.71 3.16
N GLN A 38 -0.14 2.67 3.51
CA GLN A 38 0.96 2.99 2.58
C GLN A 38 0.97 2.05 1.39
N ILE A 39 0.55 0.79 1.57
CA ILE A 39 0.45 -0.19 0.48
C ILE A 39 -0.61 0.25 -0.53
N GLU A 40 -1.79 0.64 -0.06
CA GLU A 40 -2.88 1.11 -0.94
C GLU A 40 -2.52 2.42 -1.65
N GLU A 41 -1.85 3.33 -0.96
CA GLU A 41 -1.35 4.58 -1.53
C GLU A 41 -0.29 4.33 -2.59
N GLY A 42 0.69 3.46 -2.34
CA GLY A 42 1.69 3.07 -3.33
C GLY A 42 1.07 2.48 -4.60
N PHE A 43 0.08 1.60 -4.48
CA PHE A 43 -0.65 1.08 -5.64
C PHE A 43 -1.47 2.14 -6.36
N ARG A 44 -2.00 3.15 -5.65
CA ARG A 44 -2.73 4.26 -6.25
C ARG A 44 -1.81 5.17 -7.04
N ASP A 45 -0.63 5.46 -6.49
CA ASP A 45 0.38 6.30 -7.13
C ASP A 45 0.97 5.62 -8.37
N MET A 46 1.25 4.32 -8.31
CA MET A 46 1.67 3.54 -9.48
C MET A 46 0.67 3.61 -10.66
N LYS A 47 -0.63 3.69 -10.35
CA LYS A 47 -1.70 3.80 -11.35
C LYS A 47 -1.90 5.22 -11.87
N ASN A 48 -1.30 6.22 -11.24
CA ASN A 48 -1.42 7.61 -11.65
C ASN A 48 -0.75 7.81 -13.01
N SER A 49 -1.51 8.36 -13.96
CA SER A 49 -1.07 8.61 -15.34
C SER A 49 -0.07 9.76 -15.46
N ARG A 50 -0.15 10.76 -14.58
CA ARG A 50 0.59 12.02 -14.74
C ARG A 50 1.84 12.11 -13.88
N TRP A 51 1.81 11.51 -12.70
CA TRP A 51 2.89 11.58 -11.72
C TRP A 51 3.34 10.19 -11.22
N GLY A 52 2.80 9.13 -11.82
CA GLY A 52 3.09 7.74 -11.48
C GLY A 52 3.71 6.98 -12.64
N LEU A 53 3.48 5.67 -12.66
CA LEU A 53 3.99 4.76 -13.70
C LEU A 53 2.93 4.43 -14.75
N SER A 54 1.81 5.18 -14.78
CA SER A 54 0.74 5.05 -15.78
C SER A 54 0.24 3.63 -16.00
N PHE A 55 0.16 2.81 -14.94
CA PHE A 55 -0.17 1.39 -15.05
C PHE A 55 -1.49 1.10 -15.77
N ASN A 56 -2.48 1.97 -15.62
CA ASN A 56 -3.76 1.83 -16.29
C ASN A 56 -3.67 1.99 -17.81
N GLU A 57 -2.64 2.67 -18.32
CA GLU A 57 -2.41 2.91 -19.74
C GLU A 57 -1.72 1.74 -20.43
N ALA A 58 -1.00 0.90 -19.67
CA ALA A 58 -0.37 -0.31 -20.18
C ALA A 58 -1.37 -1.34 -20.72
N ARG A 59 -2.66 -1.23 -20.36
CA ARG A 59 -3.81 -2.05 -20.83
C ARG A 59 -3.49 -3.54 -20.97
N CYS A 60 -2.72 -4.10 -20.03
CA CYS A 60 -2.39 -5.52 -20.05
C CYS A 60 -3.60 -6.35 -19.65
N THR A 61 -4.02 -7.25 -20.53
CA THR A 61 -5.10 -8.21 -20.30
C THR A 61 -4.61 -9.58 -19.82
N SER A 62 -3.31 -9.84 -19.97
CA SER A 62 -2.65 -11.07 -19.49
C SER A 62 -2.13 -10.86 -18.07
N THR A 63 -2.47 -11.79 -17.17
CA THR A 63 -2.02 -11.80 -15.77
C THR A 63 -0.50 -11.84 -15.66
N TYR A 64 0.16 -12.71 -16.43
CA TYR A 64 1.62 -12.85 -16.43
C TYR A 64 2.34 -11.55 -16.80
N ARG A 65 1.83 -10.83 -17.82
CA ARG A 65 2.40 -9.53 -18.20
C ARG A 65 2.20 -8.48 -17.11
N TYR A 66 1.05 -8.53 -16.43
CA TYR A 66 0.73 -7.62 -15.33
C TYR A 66 1.63 -7.86 -14.11
N GLU A 67 1.91 -9.12 -13.77
CA GLU A 67 2.85 -9.50 -12.72
C GLU A 67 4.27 -8.98 -13.00
N ASN A 68 4.78 -9.18 -14.22
CA ASN A 68 6.09 -8.68 -14.60
C ASN A 68 6.17 -7.14 -14.56
N LEU A 69 5.13 -6.45 -15.02
CA LEU A 69 5.06 -5.00 -14.90
C LEU A 69 5.10 -4.58 -13.43
N LEU A 70 4.28 -5.19 -12.58
CA LEU A 70 4.25 -4.89 -11.13
C LEU A 70 5.64 -5.06 -10.50
N LEU A 71 6.38 -6.12 -10.86
CA LEU A 71 7.74 -6.34 -10.38
C LEU A 71 8.67 -5.19 -10.81
N VAL A 72 8.68 -4.84 -12.10
CA VAL A 72 9.51 -3.75 -12.62
C VAL A 72 9.19 -2.43 -11.92
N ALA A 73 7.90 -2.16 -11.73
CA ALA A 73 7.45 -0.95 -11.06
C ALA A 73 7.89 -0.89 -9.59
N HIS A 74 7.77 -2.01 -8.87
CA HIS A 74 8.19 -2.07 -7.48
C HIS A 74 9.71 -1.87 -7.33
N LEU A 75 10.50 -2.47 -8.23
CA LEU A 75 11.95 -2.24 -8.28
C LEU A 75 12.29 -0.78 -8.61
N ALA A 76 11.60 -0.16 -9.57
CA ALA A 76 11.80 1.25 -9.90
C ALA A 76 11.48 2.16 -8.71
N THR A 77 10.36 1.94 -8.03
CA THR A 77 9.99 2.67 -6.81
C THR A 77 11.02 2.47 -5.70
N PHE A 78 11.53 1.25 -5.51
CA PHE A 78 12.57 0.97 -4.53
C PHE A 78 13.86 1.73 -4.84
N VAL A 79 14.27 1.81 -6.10
CA VAL A 79 15.45 2.59 -6.52
C VAL A 79 15.23 4.09 -6.27
N ILE A 80 14.05 4.62 -6.59
CA ILE A 80 13.71 6.03 -6.31
C ILE A 80 13.82 6.31 -4.81
N TRP A 81 13.30 5.43 -3.96
CA TRP A 81 13.41 5.55 -2.50
C TRP A 81 14.85 5.55 -1.99
N MET A 82 15.75 4.82 -2.64
CA MET A 82 17.17 4.83 -2.28
C MET A 82 17.87 6.13 -2.69
N ILE A 83 17.40 6.80 -3.73
CA ILE A 83 18.00 8.04 -4.26
C ILE A 83 17.53 9.27 -3.48
N GLY A 84 16.26 9.29 -3.04
CA GLY A 84 15.69 10.36 -2.21
C GLY A 84 14.35 10.86 -2.72
#